data_AF-A0A5N7Z623-F1
#
_entry.id   AF-A0A5N7Z623-F1
#
_cell.length_a   1.000
_cell.length_b   1.000
_cell.length_c   1.000
_cell.angle_alpha   90.00
_cell.angle_beta   90.00
_cell.angle_gamma   90.00
#
_symmetry.space_group_name_H-M   'P 1'
#
loop_
_entity.id
_entity.type
_entity.pdbx_description
1 polymer ?
#
loop_
_entity_poly.entity_id
_entity_poly.type
_entity_poly.pdbx_seq_one_letter_code
_entity_poly.pdbx_strand_id
1 'polypeptide(L)'
;MWLVNCLGKKYYYGLIVCLFVLVGCQNEKHQTTYGKIRITDLSHFEMAKTSPFFTIQENSDNNITGFGNILILKKINPNYIQIENVLNDGYSGQSITFTIDSTLTIVTAKYSSWTDTQDGSKEYYTIDQLSTKLSKNPFLEGYEKLEGEFEVKVTATRYPSEFYKFPLQHRKVFFGRFRS
;
A
#
# COMPACT_ATOMS: atom_id res chain seq x y z
N MET A 1 42.14 -8.42 57.49
CA MET A 1 40.73 -8.44 57.05
C MET A 1 40.74 -8.76 55.57
N TRP A 2 40.51 -10.03 55.28
CA TRP A 2 40.36 -10.58 53.94
C TRP A 2 39.06 -10.09 53.30
N LEU A 3 39.07 -10.04 51.96
CA LEU A 3 37.93 -9.81 51.08
C LEU A 3 37.33 -8.41 51.27
N VAL A 4 37.20 -7.60 50.24
CA VAL A 4 35.99 -7.65 49.41
C VAL A 4 36.24 -6.67 48.25
N ASN A 5 36.20 -7.23 47.05
CA ASN A 5 35.59 -6.62 45.87
C ASN A 5 36.45 -5.78 44.92
N CYS A 6 37.33 -6.52 44.23
CA CYS A 6 37.42 -6.52 42.77
C CYS A 6 36.04 -6.70 42.06
N LEU A 7 35.07 -5.81 42.28
CA LEU A 7 33.77 -5.85 41.59
C LEU A 7 33.50 -4.67 40.65
N GLY A 8 34.39 -3.68 40.55
CA GLY A 8 34.16 -2.52 39.66
C GLY A 8 34.17 -2.84 38.14
N LYS A 9 34.86 -3.91 37.72
CA LYS A 9 34.97 -4.27 36.28
C LYS A 9 33.92 -5.27 35.81
N LYS A 10 33.29 -6.05 36.70
CA LYS A 10 32.27 -7.05 36.31
C LYS A 10 30.89 -6.44 36.08
N TYR A 11 30.55 -5.34 36.75
CA TYR A 11 29.29 -4.63 36.52
C TYR A 11 29.28 -3.81 35.22
N TYR A 12 30.45 -3.43 34.70
CA TYR A 12 30.55 -2.66 33.47
C TYR A 12 30.10 -3.47 32.24
N TYR A 13 30.47 -4.76 32.18
CA TYR A 13 30.00 -5.66 31.13
C TYR A 13 28.50 -5.94 31.22
N GLY A 14 27.93 -6.04 32.42
CA GLY A 14 26.48 -6.20 32.60
C GLY A 14 25.67 -4.99 32.13
N LEU A 15 26.21 -3.78 32.34
CA LEU A 15 25.57 -2.53 31.92
C LEU A 15 25.62 -2.34 30.39
N ILE A 16 26.72 -2.77 29.74
CA ILE A 16 26.86 -2.79 28.28
C ILE A 16 25.90 -3.81 27.65
N VAL A 17 25.72 -5.00 28.24
CA VAL A 17 24.77 -6.00 27.76
C VAL A 17 23.32 -5.50 27.88
N CYS A 18 22.95 -4.79 28.96
CA CYS A 18 21.64 -4.14 29.06
C CYS A 18 21.41 -3.06 27.98
N LEU A 19 22.46 -2.31 27.60
CA LEU A 19 22.38 -1.33 26.52
C LEU A 19 22.17 -1.98 25.14
N PHE A 20 22.77 -3.16 24.88
CA PHE A 20 22.51 -3.89 23.63
C PHE A 20 21.12 -4.53 23.57
N VAL A 21 20.56 -4.97 24.71
CA VAL A 21 19.18 -5.51 24.76
C VAL A 21 18.13 -4.40 24.56
N LEU A 22 18.41 -3.16 24.95
CA LEU A 22 17.50 -2.02 24.76
C LEU A 22 17.52 -1.45 23.33
N VAL A 23 18.60 -1.66 22.56
CA VAL A 23 18.65 -1.28 21.14
C VAL A 23 18.03 -2.34 20.23
N GLY A 24 17.91 -3.59 20.69
CA GLY A 24 17.30 -4.71 19.95
C GLY A 24 15.78 -4.64 19.76
N CYS A 25 15.11 -3.56 20.16
CA CYS A 25 13.64 -3.52 20.25
C CYS A 25 12.98 -2.30 19.59
N GLN A 26 13.61 -1.67 18.59
CA GLN A 26 12.96 -0.61 17.80
C GLN A 26 13.31 -0.70 16.30
N ASN A 27 12.61 -1.60 15.59
CA ASN A 27 11.98 -1.34 14.28
C ASN A 27 11.60 -2.65 13.58
N GLU A 28 10.60 -3.36 14.10
CA GLU A 28 9.80 -4.25 13.26
C GLU A 28 8.44 -3.59 13.01
N LYS A 29 8.38 -2.70 12.01
CA LYS A 29 7.12 -2.45 11.30
C LYS A 29 7.19 -3.21 9.99
N HIS A 30 6.88 -4.50 10.02
CA HIS A 30 6.55 -5.24 8.81
C HIS A 30 5.19 -5.92 8.96
N GLN A 31 4.15 -5.23 8.48
CA GLN A 31 3.08 -5.93 7.80
C GLN A 31 3.06 -5.47 6.35
N THR A 32 3.15 -6.43 5.43
CA THR A 32 3.08 -6.23 3.99
C THR A 32 2.76 -7.59 3.39
N THR A 33 1.53 -7.84 2.91
CA THR A 33 1.24 -9.11 2.24
C THR A 33 0.55 -8.91 0.90
N TYR A 34 1.29 -9.16 -0.17
CA TYR A 34 0.82 -9.08 -1.54
C TYR A 34 0.28 -10.44 -2.00
N GLY A 35 -0.75 -10.42 -2.84
CA GLY A 35 -1.55 -11.61 -3.16
C GLY A 35 -1.27 -12.21 -4.54
N LYS A 36 -2.10 -13.20 -4.86
CA LYS A 36 -2.18 -13.81 -6.18
C LYS A 36 -3.30 -13.16 -6.99
N ILE A 37 -3.14 -13.20 -8.30
CA ILE A 37 -4.14 -12.72 -9.25
C ILE A 37 -5.01 -13.88 -9.70
N ARG A 38 -6.31 -13.62 -9.84
CA ARG A 38 -7.24 -14.56 -10.47
C ARG A 38 -7.58 -14.09 -11.89
N ILE A 39 -7.46 -14.98 -12.87
CA ILE A 39 -7.92 -14.72 -14.25
C ILE A 39 -9.35 -15.24 -14.44
N THR A 40 -10.24 -14.46 -15.07
CA THR A 40 -11.65 -14.84 -15.29
C THR A 40 -12.20 -14.36 -16.64
N ASP A 41 -12.72 -15.27 -17.46
CA ASP A 41 -13.26 -14.94 -18.80
C ASP A 41 -14.53 -14.07 -18.79
N LEU A 42 -15.19 -13.95 -17.64
CA LEU A 42 -16.35 -13.09 -17.44
C LEU A 42 -15.92 -11.85 -16.68
N SER A 43 -16.00 -10.69 -17.33
CA SER A 43 -15.95 -9.42 -16.63
C SER A 43 -17.26 -9.25 -15.85
N HIS A 44 -17.23 -9.64 -14.57
CA HIS A 44 -18.40 -9.60 -13.71
C HIS A 44 -18.62 -8.16 -13.23
N PHE A 45 -19.19 -7.32 -14.10
CA PHE A 45 -19.55 -5.94 -13.80
C PHE A 45 -20.90 -5.79 -13.10
N GLU A 46 -21.45 -6.86 -12.49
CA GLU A 46 -22.64 -6.71 -11.68
C GLU A 46 -22.38 -5.68 -10.58
N MET A 47 -23.26 -4.69 -10.56
CA MET A 47 -23.11 -3.41 -9.90
C MET A 47 -22.43 -3.55 -8.54
N ALA A 48 -21.25 -2.95 -8.38
CA ALA A 48 -20.83 -2.45 -7.08
C ALA A 48 -21.91 -1.46 -6.65
N LYS A 49 -22.94 -1.96 -5.97
CA LYS A 49 -24.08 -1.18 -5.50
C LYS A 49 -23.50 -0.07 -4.64
N THR A 50 -23.50 1.14 -5.21
CA THR A 50 -23.31 2.42 -4.54
C THR A 50 -22.08 2.49 -3.62
N SER A 51 -20.90 2.74 -4.18
CA SER A 51 -19.82 3.36 -3.40
C SER A 51 -18.74 3.96 -4.30
N PRO A 52 -18.39 5.25 -4.16
CA PRO A 52 -17.40 5.93 -4.98
C PRO A 52 -15.99 5.56 -4.49
N PHE A 53 -15.55 4.33 -4.74
CA PHE A 53 -14.18 3.93 -4.47
C PHE A 53 -13.61 3.33 -5.76
N PHE A 54 -13.12 4.25 -6.61
CA PHE A 54 -12.32 4.13 -7.84
C PHE A 54 -12.97 3.49 -9.08
N THR A 55 -13.69 4.30 -9.86
CA THR A 55 -14.28 3.95 -11.18
C THR A 55 -13.47 4.54 -12.35
N ILE A 56 -13.22 3.76 -13.40
CA ILE A 56 -12.38 4.08 -14.59
C ILE A 56 -13.21 4.17 -15.87
N GLN A 57 -12.85 5.04 -16.82
CA GLN A 57 -13.18 4.88 -18.25
C GLN A 57 -12.22 5.62 -19.23
N GLU A 58 -11.67 4.81 -20.15
CA GLU A 58 -10.94 4.97 -21.44
C GLU A 58 -10.04 6.18 -21.78
N ASN A 59 -8.97 5.84 -22.53
CA ASN A 59 -8.08 6.70 -23.31
C ASN A 59 -8.83 7.88 -23.96
N SER A 60 -8.57 9.10 -23.51
CA SER A 60 -8.62 10.26 -24.39
C SER A 60 -7.21 10.78 -24.54
N ASP A 61 -6.65 10.66 -25.74
CA ASP A 61 -5.79 11.71 -26.28
C ASP A 61 -6.61 13.01 -26.10
N ASN A 62 -6.36 13.77 -25.02
CA ASN A 62 -6.71 15.19 -24.84
C ASN A 62 -6.62 15.61 -23.36
N ASN A 63 -5.66 16.50 -23.11
CA ASN A 63 -5.76 17.66 -22.22
C ASN A 63 -6.36 17.43 -20.82
N ILE A 64 -5.45 17.21 -19.86
CA ILE A 64 -5.69 17.25 -18.41
C ILE A 64 -6.49 18.51 -18.06
N THR A 65 -7.74 18.36 -17.60
CA THR A 65 -8.46 19.41 -16.89
C THR A 65 -8.95 18.91 -15.55
N GLY A 66 -8.22 19.29 -14.50
CA GLY A 66 -8.76 19.53 -13.17
C GLY A 66 -8.62 18.38 -12.18
N PHE A 67 -9.64 17.52 -12.10
CA PHE A 67 -9.86 16.61 -10.96
C PHE A 67 -10.61 15.35 -11.42
N GLY A 68 -10.15 14.17 -11.01
CA GLY A 68 -10.68 12.89 -11.51
C GLY A 68 -9.81 11.66 -11.18
N ASN A 69 -10.30 10.48 -11.60
CA ASN A 69 -9.61 9.21 -11.45
C ASN A 69 -8.56 9.02 -12.57
N ILE A 70 -7.30 8.72 -12.23
CA ILE A 70 -6.20 8.50 -13.18
C ILE A 70 -5.80 7.01 -13.13
N LEU A 71 -5.77 6.35 -14.29
CA LEU A 71 -5.15 5.04 -14.47
C LEU A 71 -3.81 5.20 -15.18
N ILE A 72 -2.75 4.64 -14.61
CA ILE A 72 -1.47 4.48 -15.31
C ILE A 72 -1.18 2.99 -15.40
N LEU A 73 -1.13 2.48 -16.63
CA LEU A 73 -0.58 1.17 -16.94
C LEU A 73 0.79 1.35 -17.55
N LYS A 74 1.79 0.78 -16.88
CA LYS A 74 3.18 0.86 -17.34
C LYS A 74 3.76 -0.53 -17.46
N LYS A 75 4.02 -0.97 -18.69
CA LYS A 75 4.88 -2.13 -18.93
C LYS A 75 6.31 -1.74 -18.54
N ILE A 76 6.78 -2.26 -17.42
CA ILE A 76 8.14 -1.98 -16.94
C ILE A 76 9.13 -2.75 -17.82
N ASN A 77 8.82 -4.02 -18.08
CA ASN A 77 9.55 -4.89 -18.99
C ASN A 77 8.61 -6.06 -19.40
N PRO A 78 9.06 -7.06 -20.19
CA PRO A 78 8.20 -8.17 -20.62
C PRO A 78 7.58 -8.99 -19.48
N ASN A 79 8.17 -8.97 -18.28
CA ASN A 79 7.74 -9.75 -17.14
C ASN A 79 6.98 -8.96 -16.08
N TYR A 80 6.88 -7.63 -16.19
CA TYR A 80 6.26 -6.81 -15.16
C TYR A 80 5.37 -5.70 -15.73
N ILE A 81 4.18 -5.59 -15.17
CA ILE A 81 3.21 -4.53 -15.46
C ILE A 81 2.89 -3.83 -14.14
N GLN A 82 3.04 -2.51 -14.12
CA GLN A 82 2.60 -1.66 -13.03
C GLN A 82 1.21 -1.10 -13.35
N ILE A 83 0.34 -1.16 -12.35
CA ILE A 83 -1.00 -0.61 -12.35
C ILE A 83 -1.04 0.45 -11.25
N GLU A 84 -1.41 1.67 -11.60
CA GLU A 84 -1.62 2.76 -10.64
C GLU A 84 -3.01 3.34 -10.84
N ASN A 85 -3.76 3.43 -9.74
CA ASN A 85 -5.08 4.02 -9.71
C ASN A 85 -5.08 5.16 -8.70
N VAL A 86 -5.36 6.38 -9.18
CA VAL A 86 -5.32 7.62 -8.42
C VAL A 86 -6.70 8.25 -8.43
N LEU A 87 -7.19 8.72 -7.30
CA LEU A 87 -8.36 9.60 -7.17
C LEU A 87 -7.84 10.91 -6.61
N ASN A 88 -8.18 12.01 -7.26
CA ASN A 88 -7.82 13.34 -6.80
C ASN A 88 -9.00 14.27 -7.02
N ASP A 89 -9.51 14.89 -5.95
CA ASP A 89 -10.60 15.88 -5.99
C ASP A 89 -10.10 17.33 -5.93
N GLY A 90 -8.77 17.52 -5.90
CA GLY A 90 -8.10 18.81 -5.85
C GLY A 90 -7.67 19.28 -4.48
N TYR A 91 -8.33 18.78 -3.44
CA TYR A 91 -7.99 19.07 -2.05
C TYR A 91 -7.51 17.81 -1.33
N SER A 92 -7.94 16.64 -1.78
CA SER A 92 -7.60 15.36 -1.23
C SER A 92 -7.46 14.34 -2.34
N GLY A 93 -6.81 13.23 -2.01
CA GLY A 93 -6.73 12.14 -2.94
C GLY A 93 -6.12 10.90 -2.33
N GLN A 94 -6.22 9.82 -3.07
CA GLN A 94 -5.64 8.54 -2.71
C GLN A 94 -5.07 7.88 -3.96
N SER A 95 -4.03 7.09 -3.78
CA SER A 95 -3.41 6.31 -4.84
C SER A 95 -3.10 4.91 -4.34
N ILE A 96 -3.36 3.92 -5.20
CA ILE A 96 -2.90 2.55 -5.05
C ILE A 96 -2.09 2.19 -6.29
N THR A 97 -0.84 1.84 -6.06
CA THR A 97 0.09 1.37 -7.09
C THR A 97 0.46 -0.06 -6.77
N PHE A 98 0.42 -0.96 -7.75
CA PHE A 98 0.94 -2.31 -7.59
C PHE A 98 1.56 -2.84 -8.87
N THR A 99 2.50 -3.76 -8.73
CA THR A 99 3.16 -4.42 -9.85
C THR A 99 2.81 -5.90 -9.85
N ILE A 100 2.45 -6.38 -11.04
CA ILE A 100 2.16 -7.78 -11.31
C ILE A 100 3.28 -8.35 -12.18
N ASP A 101 3.69 -9.58 -11.90
CA ASP A 101 4.66 -10.30 -12.72
C ASP A 101 3.99 -11.23 -13.75
N SER A 102 4.79 -11.82 -14.64
CA SER A 102 4.32 -12.75 -15.67
C SER A 102 3.74 -14.05 -15.13
N THR A 103 3.98 -14.38 -13.86
CA THR A 103 3.33 -15.50 -13.14
C THR A 103 2.00 -15.11 -12.51
N LEU A 104 1.57 -13.86 -12.72
CA LEU A 104 0.36 -13.29 -12.15
C LEU A 104 0.41 -13.22 -10.62
N THR A 105 1.58 -12.88 -10.09
CA THR A 105 1.80 -12.59 -8.68
C THR A 105 1.97 -11.10 -8.49
N ILE A 106 1.37 -10.56 -7.42
CA ILE A 106 1.60 -9.17 -7.03
C ILE A 106 2.93 -9.11 -6.28
N VAL A 107 3.91 -8.42 -6.85
CA VAL A 107 5.27 -8.37 -6.30
C VAL A 107 5.53 -7.15 -5.43
N THR A 108 4.84 -6.04 -5.71
CA THR A 108 4.91 -4.81 -4.93
C THR A 108 3.56 -4.13 -4.91
N ALA A 109 3.26 -3.40 -3.85
CA ALA A 109 2.19 -2.42 -3.83
C ALA A 109 2.42 -1.33 -2.79
N LYS A 110 1.84 -0.16 -3.06
CA LYS A 110 1.90 1.04 -2.25
C LYS A 110 0.53 1.70 -2.24
N TYR A 111 0.07 2.07 -1.05
CA TYR A 111 -1.11 2.90 -0.87
C TYR A 111 -0.69 4.24 -0.27
N SER A 112 -1.25 5.32 -0.76
CA SER A 112 -1.09 6.66 -0.20
C SER A 112 -2.42 7.39 -0.19
N SER A 113 -2.61 8.24 0.81
CA SER A 113 -3.71 9.19 0.91
C SER A 113 -3.13 10.55 1.30
N TRP A 114 -3.68 11.62 0.76
CA TRP A 114 -3.30 12.99 1.09
C TRP A 114 -4.53 13.88 1.20
N THR A 115 -4.39 14.95 1.96
CA THR A 115 -5.38 16.03 2.09
C THR A 115 -4.64 17.33 2.35
N ASP A 116 -5.14 18.42 1.80
CA ASP A 116 -4.65 19.79 2.00
C ASP A 116 -5.13 20.41 3.33
N THR A 117 -5.59 19.57 4.26
CA THR A 117 -6.00 20.03 5.59
C THR A 117 -4.77 20.10 6.50
N GLN A 118 -4.40 21.32 6.90
CA GLN A 118 -3.30 21.54 7.86
C GLN A 118 -3.82 21.53 9.30
N ASP A 119 -4.22 20.36 9.81
CA ASP A 119 -4.65 20.18 11.22
C ASP A 119 -3.51 19.73 12.15
N GLY A 120 -2.29 19.55 11.62
CA GLY A 120 -1.12 19.07 12.36
C GLY A 120 -1.12 17.56 12.63
N SER A 121 -2.12 16.82 12.14
CA SER A 121 -2.17 15.36 12.23
C SER A 121 -1.36 14.69 11.12
N LYS A 122 -0.78 13.52 11.40
CA LYS A 122 -0.05 12.70 10.43
C LYS A 122 -0.72 11.34 10.31
N GLU A 123 -1.01 10.89 9.09
CA GLU A 123 -1.60 9.57 8.84
C GLU A 123 -0.65 8.75 7.96
N TYR A 124 -0.37 7.52 8.39
CA TYR A 124 0.47 6.57 7.66
C TYR A 124 -0.35 5.34 7.33
N TYR A 125 -0.03 4.72 6.20
CA TYR A 125 -0.77 3.57 5.70
C TYR A 125 0.15 2.37 5.51
N THR A 126 -0.33 1.21 5.91
CA THR A 126 0.34 -0.08 5.72
C THR A 126 -0.61 -1.02 5.00
N ILE A 127 -0.15 -1.66 3.92
CA ILE A 127 -0.97 -2.64 3.19
C ILE A 127 -0.91 -3.97 3.93
N ASP A 128 -2.07 -4.42 4.40
CA ASP A 128 -2.21 -5.70 5.08
C ASP A 128 -2.37 -6.82 4.04
N GLN A 129 -3.20 -6.57 3.03
CA GLN A 129 -3.53 -7.52 1.97
C GLN A 129 -3.89 -6.77 0.67
N LEU A 130 -3.42 -7.28 -0.47
CA LEU A 130 -3.90 -6.87 -1.79
C LEU A 130 -4.24 -8.10 -2.62
N SER A 131 -5.43 -8.10 -3.23
CA SER A 131 -5.85 -9.12 -4.19
C SER A 131 -6.44 -8.46 -5.44
N THR A 132 -6.29 -9.12 -6.58
CA THR A 132 -6.86 -8.63 -7.84
C THR A 132 -7.40 -9.76 -8.69
N LYS A 133 -8.42 -9.44 -9.46
CA LYS A 133 -9.00 -10.30 -10.49
C LYS A 133 -8.82 -9.59 -11.82
N LEU A 134 -8.22 -10.26 -12.79
CA LEU A 134 -8.11 -9.75 -14.15
C LEU A 134 -9.08 -10.52 -15.03
N SER A 135 -9.62 -9.84 -16.04
CA SER A 135 -10.43 -10.51 -17.06
C SER A 135 -9.58 -11.49 -17.88
N LYS A 136 -8.32 -11.15 -18.16
CA LYS A 136 -7.42 -11.95 -19.00
C LYS A 136 -5.97 -11.81 -18.56
N ASN A 137 -5.12 -12.72 -19.02
CA ASN A 137 -3.68 -12.66 -18.78
C ASN A 137 -3.03 -11.62 -19.72
N PRO A 138 -2.46 -10.51 -19.19
CA PRO A 138 -1.87 -9.45 -20.01
C PRO A 138 -0.48 -9.78 -20.58
N PHE A 139 0.09 -10.94 -20.25
CA PHE A 139 1.40 -11.38 -20.75
C PHE A 139 1.30 -12.33 -21.96
N LEU A 140 0.08 -12.67 -22.39
CA LEU A 140 -0.16 -13.47 -23.59
C LEU A 140 -0.32 -12.55 -24.82
N GLU A 141 0.06 -13.05 -25.99
CA GLU A 141 -0.03 -12.30 -27.26
C GLU A 141 -1.48 -11.98 -27.65
N GLY A 142 -1.70 -10.80 -28.24
CA GLY A 142 -3.00 -10.38 -28.78
C GLY A 142 -3.94 -9.66 -27.80
N TYR A 143 -3.48 -9.29 -26.61
CA TYR A 143 -4.27 -8.53 -25.64
C TYR A 143 -3.76 -7.11 -25.48
N GLU A 144 -4.50 -6.15 -26.04
CA GLU A 144 -4.23 -4.71 -25.91
C GLU A 144 -5.01 -4.07 -24.74
N LYS A 145 -6.04 -4.76 -24.24
CA LYS A 145 -6.92 -4.26 -23.18
C LYS A 145 -6.76 -5.08 -21.90
N LEU A 146 -6.42 -4.40 -20.81
CA LEU A 146 -6.32 -4.98 -19.48
C LEU A 146 -7.49 -4.45 -18.63
N GLU A 147 -8.36 -5.37 -18.19
CA GLU A 147 -9.47 -5.08 -17.30
C GLU A 147 -9.31 -5.87 -15.99
N GLY A 148 -9.64 -5.25 -14.87
CA GLY A 148 -9.58 -5.93 -13.59
C GLY A 148 -10.22 -5.18 -12.43
N GLU A 149 -10.37 -5.90 -11.33
CA GLU A 149 -10.82 -5.40 -10.05
C GLU A 149 -9.74 -5.67 -9.01
N PHE A 150 -9.62 -4.83 -7.99
CA PHE A 150 -8.77 -5.08 -6.84
C PHE A 150 -9.50 -4.80 -5.53
N GLU A 151 -9.07 -5.51 -4.49
CA GLU A 151 -9.41 -5.27 -3.10
C GLU A 151 -8.11 -5.07 -2.33
N VAL A 152 -8.00 -3.95 -1.63
CA VAL A 152 -6.86 -3.61 -0.78
C VAL A 152 -7.33 -3.36 0.64
N LYS A 153 -6.71 -4.07 1.58
CA LYS A 153 -6.90 -3.88 3.02
C LYS A 153 -5.69 -3.13 3.55
N VAL A 154 -5.93 -2.03 4.23
CA VAL A 154 -4.87 -1.21 4.82
C VAL A 154 -5.16 -0.92 6.28
N THR A 155 -4.08 -0.82 7.06
CA THR A 155 -4.12 -0.24 8.38
C THR A 155 -3.65 1.21 8.30
N ALA A 156 -4.57 2.14 8.60
CA ALA A 156 -4.27 3.55 8.76
C ALA A 156 -3.84 3.82 10.21
N THR A 157 -2.67 4.40 10.38
CA THR A 157 -2.10 4.80 11.68
C THR A 157 -2.08 6.33 11.73
N ARG A 158 -2.99 6.93 12.49
CA ARG A 158 -3.13 8.39 12.64
C ARG A 158 -2.50 8.87 13.95
N TYR A 159 -1.72 9.93 13.86
CA TYR A 159 -1.19 10.71 14.96
C TYR A 159 -1.95 12.04 14.98
N PRO A 160 -2.91 12.25 15.89
CA PRO A 160 -3.77 13.44 15.93
C PRO A 160 -3.02 14.76 16.08
N SER A 161 -1.85 14.72 16.71
CA SER A 161 -0.87 15.82 16.72
C SER A 161 0.52 15.25 16.95
N GLU A 162 1.55 16.06 16.69
CA GLU A 162 2.95 15.69 16.96
C GLU A 162 3.24 15.38 18.43
N PHE A 163 2.33 15.77 19.34
CA PHE A 163 2.47 15.62 20.78
C PHE A 163 1.71 14.41 21.35
N TYR A 164 0.89 13.72 20.55
CA TYR A 164 0.16 12.53 20.99
C TYR A 164 1.03 11.28 20.89
N LYS A 165 1.27 10.63 22.03
CA LYS A 165 2.12 9.43 22.14
C LYS A 165 1.44 8.15 21.64
N PHE A 166 0.11 8.12 21.58
CA PHE A 166 -0.65 6.94 21.20
C PHE A 166 -1.28 7.12 19.82
N PRO A 167 -0.82 6.37 18.80
CA PRO A 167 -1.46 6.42 17.50
C PRO A 167 -2.84 5.76 17.54
N LEU A 168 -3.76 6.30 16.76
CA LEU A 168 -5.04 5.66 16.46
C LEU A 168 -4.87 4.76 15.24
N GLN A 169 -5.31 3.51 15.34
CA GLN A 169 -5.25 2.55 14.25
C GLN A 169 -6.65 2.17 13.79
N HIS A 170 -6.87 2.26 12.48
CA HIS A 170 -8.12 1.88 11.84
C HIS A 170 -7.84 1.07 10.60
N ARG A 171 -8.52 -0.07 10.46
CA ARG A 171 -8.48 -0.86 9.23
C ARG A 171 -9.47 -0.30 8.23
N LYS A 172 -9.04 -0.13 7.00
CA LYS A 172 -9.85 0.29 5.86
C LYS A 172 -9.77 -0.78 4.77
N VAL A 173 -10.89 -1.02 4.11
CA VAL A 173 -10.95 -1.90 2.93
C VAL A 173 -11.39 -1.04 1.76
N PHE A 174 -10.60 -1.05 0.71
CA PHE A 174 -10.90 -0.34 -0.52
C PHE A 174 -11.06 -1.34 -1.65
N PHE A 175 -11.99 -1.03 -2.52
CA PHE A 175 -12.19 -1.73 -3.77
C PHE A 175 -11.87 -0.75 -4.90
N GLY A 176 -11.50 -1.28 -6.05
CA GLY A 176 -11.36 -0.46 -7.25
C GLY A 176 -11.38 -1.30 -8.51
N ARG A 177 -11.62 -0.63 -9.63
CA ARG A 177 -11.73 -1.25 -10.96
C ARG A 177 -10.84 -0.50 -11.93
N PHE A 178 -10.24 -1.20 -12.90
CA PHE A 178 -9.46 -0.63 -13.98
C PHE A 178 -9.73 -1.27 -15.33
N ARG A 179 -9.57 -0.48 -16.39
CA ARG A 179 -9.75 -0.85 -17.80
C ARG A 179 -8.84 0.04 -18.66
N SER A 180 -8.10 -0.55 -19.58
CA SER A 180 -7.35 0.15 -20.63
C SER A 180 -7.93 0.01 -22.02
#